data_AF-A0A4Q4VPF0-F1
#
_entry.id   AF-A0A4Q4VPF0-F1
#
_cell.length_a   1.000
_cell.length_b   1.000
_cell.length_c   1.000
_cell.angle_alpha   90.00
_cell.angle_beta   90.00
_cell.angle_gamma   90.00
#
_symmetry.space_group_name_H-M   'P 1'
#
loop_
_entity.id
_entity.type
_entity.pdbx_description
1 polymer ?
#
loop_
_entity_poly.entity_id
_entity_poly.type
_entity_poly.pdbx_seq_one_letter_code
_entity_poly.pdbx_strand_id
1 'polypeptide(L)'
;MSRLTAYCDWAKFVLDCHGGYPLPSHLEPVRFRQEPIQLPLYGVEQIDAVGEFYQTRLAISRDVNLAPGRRFRYSSFCKEILAAYGTLYTGEPCEANVDCLITPLNHINEALECMSKLRDYDDCRPISRSEWFHVTNDIQVQRSWLRFKLDSIRPFLLLLVHIFGLMLPDHWEFWEELEGSLRRKDWHEQFHTRF
;
A
#
# COMPACT_ATOMS: atom_id res chain seq x y z
N MET A 1 -4.19 -17.47 2.36
CA MET A 1 -4.77 -16.13 2.12
C MET A 1 -3.61 -15.24 1.76
N SER A 2 -3.66 -14.48 0.66
CA SER A 2 -2.49 -13.70 0.24
C SER A 2 -2.18 -12.64 1.31
N ARG A 3 -0.89 -12.36 1.55
CA ARG A 3 -0.46 -11.34 2.52
C ARG A 3 -1.06 -9.97 2.22
N LEU A 4 -1.39 -9.69 0.95
CA LEU A 4 -2.14 -8.50 0.53
C LEU A 4 -3.53 -8.42 1.18
N THR A 5 -4.28 -9.52 1.23
CA THR A 5 -5.62 -9.55 1.84
C THR A 5 -5.55 -9.19 3.33
N ALA A 6 -4.53 -9.65 4.05
CA ALA A 6 -4.36 -9.28 5.46
C ALA A 6 -4.16 -7.75 5.65
N TYR A 7 -3.39 -7.10 4.77
CA TYR A 7 -3.26 -5.64 4.81
C TYR A 7 -4.57 -4.92 4.49
N CYS A 8 -5.37 -5.44 3.54
CA CYS A 8 -6.72 -4.92 3.27
C CYS A 8 -7.62 -5.03 4.50
N ASP A 9 -7.63 -6.21 5.14
CA ASP A 9 -8.45 -6.48 6.30
C ASP A 9 -8.06 -5.57 7.48
N TRP A 10 -6.76 -5.33 7.70
CA TRP A 10 -6.30 -4.41 8.74
C TRP A 10 -6.66 -2.95 8.45
N ALA A 11 -6.45 -2.46 7.22
CA ALA A 11 -6.80 -1.09 6.86
C ALA A 11 -8.29 -0.83 7.08
N LYS A 12 -9.13 -1.75 6.59
CA LYS A 12 -10.58 -1.68 6.78
C LYS A 12 -10.97 -1.77 8.25
N PHE A 13 -10.39 -2.70 9.00
CA PHE A 13 -10.65 -2.86 10.43
C PHE A 13 -10.36 -1.57 11.22
N VAL A 14 -9.22 -0.94 10.97
CA VAL A 14 -8.83 0.30 11.66
C VAL A 14 -9.77 1.45 11.30
N LEU A 15 -10.16 1.58 10.03
CA LEU A 15 -11.13 2.58 9.58
C LEU A 15 -12.52 2.35 10.19
N ASP A 16 -12.99 1.10 10.25
CA ASP A 16 -14.26 0.74 10.86
C ASP A 16 -14.25 1.05 12.38
N CYS A 17 -13.16 0.71 13.09
CA CYS A 17 -13.01 1.03 14.50
C CYS A 17 -13.04 2.54 14.77
N HIS A 18 -12.33 3.32 13.94
CA HIS A 18 -12.31 4.78 14.06
C HIS A 18 -13.68 5.41 13.75
N GLY A 19 -14.39 4.88 12.74
CA GLY A 19 -15.74 5.30 12.38
C GLY A 19 -16.83 4.94 13.39
N GLY A 20 -16.49 4.31 14.52
CA GLY A 20 -17.43 3.92 15.56
C GLY A 20 -18.29 2.70 15.20
N TYR A 21 -17.86 1.92 14.20
CA TYR A 21 -18.55 0.67 13.89
C TYR A 21 -18.33 -0.35 15.02
N PRO A 22 -19.37 -1.09 15.41
CA PRO A 22 -19.28 -2.02 16.53
C PRO A 22 -18.31 -3.15 16.19
N LEU A 23 -17.31 -3.31 17.06
CA LEU A 23 -16.44 -4.48 17.04
C LEU A 23 -17.26 -5.74 17.31
N PRO A 24 -16.98 -6.85 16.61
CA PRO A 24 -17.44 -8.17 17.04
C PRO A 24 -17.13 -8.38 18.52
N SER A 25 -18.08 -8.92 19.28
CA SER A 25 -18.00 -9.05 20.74
C SER A 25 -16.83 -9.88 21.27
N HIS A 26 -16.12 -10.61 20.40
CA HIS A 26 -14.95 -11.43 20.73
C HIS A 26 -13.61 -10.73 20.47
N LEU A 27 -13.61 -9.51 19.93
CA LEU A 27 -12.41 -8.70 19.72
C LEU A 27 -12.25 -7.70 20.86
N GLU A 28 -11.02 -7.57 21.36
CA GLU A 28 -10.71 -6.55 22.36
C GLU A 28 -10.85 -5.14 21.75
N PRO A 29 -11.29 -4.14 22.54
CA PRO A 29 -11.36 -2.76 22.08
C PRO A 29 -9.98 -2.25 21.68
N VAL A 30 -9.89 -1.74 20.45
CA VAL A 30 -8.68 -1.11 19.94
C VAL A 30 -8.48 0.25 20.60
N ARG A 31 -7.30 0.49 21.17
CA ARG A 31 -6.95 1.77 21.78
C ARG A 31 -6.12 2.60 20.80
N PHE A 32 -6.72 3.68 20.33
CA PHE A 32 -6.01 4.68 19.55
C PHE A 32 -5.13 5.54 20.45
N ARG A 33 -3.92 5.83 19.98
CA ARG A 33 -3.00 6.79 20.61
C ARG A 33 -3.70 8.11 20.90
N GLN A 34 -3.48 8.65 22.09
CA GLN A 34 -4.06 9.92 22.54
C GLN A 34 -3.04 11.06 22.46
N GLU A 35 -1.75 10.72 22.53
CA GLU A 35 -0.65 11.66 22.49
C GLU A 35 -0.48 12.23 21.08
N PRO A 36 -0.11 13.53 20.97
CA PRO A 36 0.14 14.13 19.67
C PRO A 36 1.27 13.42 18.93
N ILE A 37 1.20 13.50 17.61
CA ILE A 37 2.20 13.05 16.65
C ILE A 37 2.78 14.27 15.92
N GLN A 38 4.02 14.13 15.44
CA GLN A 38 4.69 15.16 14.65
C GLN A 38 4.46 14.89 13.16
N LEU A 39 4.07 15.92 12.42
CA LEU A 39 4.05 15.94 10.96
C LEU A 39 5.19 16.81 10.44
N PRO A 40 5.82 16.48 9.29
CA PRO A 40 5.69 15.22 8.57
C PRO A 40 6.20 14.02 9.39
N LEU A 41 5.71 12.81 9.06
CA LEU A 41 6.03 11.60 9.82
C LEU A 41 7.53 11.26 9.75
N TYR A 42 8.17 11.15 10.91
CA TYR A 42 9.59 10.76 10.99
C TYR A 42 9.79 9.28 10.62
N GLY A 43 10.82 8.99 9.83
CA GLY A 43 11.15 7.62 9.41
C GLY A 43 10.36 7.11 8.20
N VAL A 44 9.44 7.92 7.67
CA VAL A 44 8.76 7.68 6.39
C VAL A 44 9.59 8.28 5.25
N GLU A 45 9.56 7.63 4.09
CA GLU A 45 10.22 8.10 2.88
C GLU A 45 9.70 9.51 2.47
N GLN A 46 10.60 10.40 2.06
CA GLN A 46 10.24 11.77 1.70
C GLN A 46 9.33 11.82 0.46
N ILE A 47 8.40 12.77 0.44
CA ILE A 47 7.41 12.93 -0.64
C ILE A 47 8.07 13.09 -2.02
N ASP A 48 9.21 13.77 -2.12
CA ASP A 48 9.89 13.99 -3.40
C ASP A 48 10.39 12.67 -4.00
N ALA A 49 11.06 11.84 -3.19
CA ALA A 49 11.57 10.53 -3.61
C ALA A 49 10.43 9.58 -3.98
N VAL A 50 9.35 9.58 -3.19
CA VAL A 50 8.16 8.79 -3.45
C VAL A 50 7.43 9.27 -4.70
N GLY A 51 7.31 10.58 -4.87
CA GLY A 51 6.74 11.24 -6.03
C GLY A 51 7.47 10.84 -7.30
N GLU A 52 8.79 10.98 -7.33
CA GLU A 52 9.63 10.59 -8.46
C GLU A 52 9.48 9.08 -8.77
N PHE A 53 9.47 8.24 -7.74
CA PHE A 53 9.29 6.80 -7.89
C PHE A 53 7.96 6.47 -8.59
N TYR A 54 6.82 6.94 -8.07
CA TYR A 54 5.52 6.61 -8.66
C TYR A 54 5.28 7.31 -10.01
N GLN A 55 5.85 8.49 -10.25
CA GLN A 55 5.80 9.13 -11.57
C GLN A 55 6.59 8.31 -12.60
N THR A 56 7.77 7.80 -12.24
CA THR A 56 8.56 6.89 -13.10
C THR A 56 7.77 5.62 -13.42
N ARG A 57 7.12 5.03 -12.41
CA ARG A 57 6.27 3.85 -12.58
C ARG A 57 5.07 4.10 -13.49
N LEU A 58 4.42 5.26 -13.33
CA LEU A 58 3.32 5.70 -14.21
C LEU A 58 3.79 5.90 -15.65
N ALA A 59 4.99 6.47 -15.86
CA ALA A 59 5.58 6.62 -17.18
C ALA A 59 5.81 5.26 -17.84
N ILE A 60 6.45 4.31 -17.14
CA ILE A 60 6.62 2.93 -17.63
C ILE A 60 5.26 2.34 -18.03
N SER A 61 4.24 2.46 -17.16
CA SER A 61 2.89 1.95 -17.43
C SER A 61 2.18 2.60 -18.64
N ARG A 62 2.60 3.79 -19.07
CA ARG A 62 2.09 4.47 -20.27
C ARG A 62 2.83 4.01 -21.52
N ASP A 63 4.12 3.76 -21.39
CA ASP A 63 4.98 3.34 -22.51
C ASP A 63 4.73 1.88 -22.91
N VAL A 64 4.22 1.04 -22.00
CA VAL A 64 3.73 -0.30 -22.31
C VAL A 64 2.31 -0.32 -22.86
N ASN A 65 2.01 -1.34 -23.68
CA ASN A 65 0.69 -1.57 -24.26
C ASN A 65 -0.24 -2.37 -23.32
N LEU A 66 -0.29 -2.01 -22.03
CA LEU A 66 -1.20 -2.68 -21.10
C LEU A 66 -2.66 -2.60 -21.57
N ALA A 67 -3.41 -3.68 -21.36
CA ALA A 67 -4.85 -3.65 -21.51
C ALA A 67 -5.44 -2.46 -20.72
N PRO A 68 -6.44 -1.74 -21.28
CA PRO A 68 -7.00 -0.54 -20.63
C PRO A 68 -7.44 -0.78 -19.19
N GLY A 69 -8.03 -1.95 -18.89
CA GLY A 69 -8.46 -2.30 -17.54
C GLY A 69 -7.31 -2.47 -16.54
N ARG A 70 -6.17 -2.98 -16.99
CA ARG A 70 -4.95 -3.15 -16.19
C ARG A 70 -4.31 -1.78 -15.94
N ARG A 71 -4.15 -0.98 -17.00
CA ARG A 71 -3.60 0.39 -16.93
C ARG A 71 -4.40 1.26 -15.98
N PHE A 72 -5.73 1.24 -16.08
CA PHE A 72 -6.61 2.02 -15.22
C PHE A 72 -6.36 1.70 -13.74
N ARG A 73 -6.48 0.42 -13.35
CA ARG A 73 -6.31 -0.01 -11.96
C ARG A 73 -4.93 0.31 -11.40
N TYR A 74 -3.87 0.07 -12.19
CA TYR A 74 -2.51 0.41 -11.77
C TYR A 74 -2.32 1.92 -11.60
N SER A 75 -2.86 2.72 -12.52
CA SER A 75 -2.76 4.18 -12.44
C SER A 75 -3.57 4.75 -11.27
N SER A 76 -4.75 4.20 -10.97
CA SER A 76 -5.56 4.58 -9.82
C SER A 76 -4.82 4.26 -8.52
N PHE A 77 -4.24 3.07 -8.41
CA PHE A 77 -3.35 2.71 -7.29
C PHE A 77 -2.24 3.74 -7.08
N CYS A 78 -1.51 4.14 -8.12
CA CYS A 78 -0.44 5.13 -7.99
C CYS A 78 -0.98 6.51 -7.57
N LYS A 79 -2.15 6.92 -8.07
CA LYS A 79 -2.78 8.20 -7.71
C LYS A 79 -3.17 8.25 -6.25
N GLU A 80 -3.79 7.19 -5.74
CA GLU A 80 -4.19 7.10 -4.34
C GLU A 80 -2.96 7.16 -3.41
N ILE A 81 -1.86 6.53 -3.77
CA ILE A 81 -0.62 6.62 -2.97
C ILE A 81 -0.07 8.04 -2.97
N LEU A 82 0.00 8.68 -4.14
CA LEU A 82 0.45 10.07 -4.20
C LEU A 82 -0.46 11.01 -3.40
N ALA A 83 -1.77 10.74 -3.36
CA ALA A 83 -2.71 11.48 -2.53
C ALA A 83 -2.45 11.24 -1.02
N ALA A 84 -2.24 9.99 -0.60
CA ALA A 84 -1.90 9.66 0.78
C ALA A 84 -0.64 10.39 1.24
N TYR A 85 0.44 10.33 0.47
CA TYR A 85 1.67 11.08 0.76
C TYR A 85 1.42 12.59 0.73
N GLY A 86 0.66 13.10 -0.24
CA GLY A 86 0.28 14.51 -0.30
C GLY A 86 -0.35 14.99 1.01
N THR A 87 -1.28 14.23 1.58
CA THR A 87 -1.95 14.61 2.83
C THR A 87 -1.07 14.60 4.07
N LEU A 88 0.02 13.82 4.07
CA LEU A 88 0.94 13.71 5.23
C LEU A 88 2.04 14.77 5.24
N TYR A 89 2.33 15.37 4.08
CA TYR A 89 3.48 16.25 3.87
C TYR A 89 3.06 17.66 3.44
N THR A 90 1.79 18.04 3.60
CA THR A 90 1.34 19.41 3.34
C THR A 90 1.63 20.33 4.53
N GLY A 91 2.45 21.36 4.29
CA GLY A 91 2.61 22.48 5.21
C GLY A 91 3.92 22.47 6.03
N GLU A 92 3.98 23.37 7.01
CA GLU A 92 5.09 23.43 7.96
C GLU A 92 4.96 22.32 9.02
N PRO A 93 6.08 21.85 9.60
CA PRO A 93 6.04 20.84 10.65
C PRO A 93 5.14 21.25 11.82
N CYS A 94 4.28 20.34 12.27
CA CYS A 94 3.31 20.64 13.31
C CYS A 94 2.94 19.40 14.16
N GLU A 95 2.39 19.67 15.35
CA GLU A 95 1.78 18.64 16.18
C GLU A 95 0.32 18.43 15.77
N ALA A 96 -0.06 17.16 15.58
CA ALA A 96 -1.41 16.76 15.22
C ALA A 96 -1.88 15.58 16.07
N ASN A 97 -3.20 15.36 16.13
CA ASN A 97 -3.76 14.13 16.69
C ASN A 97 -3.74 13.00 15.64
N VAL A 98 -3.99 11.76 16.07
CA VAL A 98 -4.02 10.62 15.13
C VAL A 98 -5.20 10.67 14.14
N ASP A 99 -6.21 11.49 14.38
CA ASP A 99 -7.33 11.67 13.43
C ASP A 99 -6.86 12.25 12.09
N CYS A 100 -5.74 12.98 12.07
CA CYS A 100 -5.16 13.48 10.82
C CYS A 100 -4.68 12.34 9.90
N LEU A 101 -4.46 11.14 10.45
CA LEU A 101 -4.02 9.96 9.69
C LEU A 101 -5.18 9.24 8.98
N ILE A 102 -6.44 9.61 9.24
CA ILE A 102 -7.61 8.95 8.65
C ILE A 102 -7.72 9.22 7.15
N THR A 103 -7.50 10.46 6.72
CA THR A 103 -7.50 10.82 5.30
C THR A 103 -6.43 10.03 4.52
N PRO A 104 -5.14 10.02 4.91
CA PRO A 104 -4.15 9.19 4.23
C PRO A 104 -4.48 7.69 4.33
N LEU A 105 -5.04 7.22 5.45
CA LEU A 105 -5.44 5.81 5.59
C LEU A 105 -6.57 5.41 4.63
N ASN A 106 -7.53 6.31 4.37
CA ASN A 106 -8.56 6.09 3.35
C ASN A 106 -7.97 5.97 1.95
N HIS A 107 -7.07 6.89 1.56
CA HIS A 107 -6.33 6.77 0.30
C HIS A 107 -5.53 5.47 0.22
N ILE A 108 -4.92 5.06 1.34
CA ILE A 108 -4.20 3.79 1.42
C ILE A 108 -5.14 2.59 1.23
N ASN A 109 -6.32 2.61 1.84
CA ASN A 109 -7.32 1.56 1.65
C ASN A 109 -7.78 1.47 0.18
N GLU A 110 -8.05 2.60 -0.48
CA GLU A 110 -8.40 2.64 -1.90
C GLU A 110 -7.27 2.11 -2.80
N ALA A 111 -6.01 2.40 -2.45
CA ALA A 111 -4.85 1.84 -3.14
C ALA A 111 -4.78 0.31 -3.00
N LEU A 112 -4.99 -0.24 -1.79
CA LEU A 112 -5.08 -1.69 -1.55
C LEU A 112 -6.20 -2.31 -2.38
N GLU A 113 -7.37 -1.69 -2.41
CA GLU A 113 -8.49 -2.16 -3.22
C GLU A 113 -8.16 -2.16 -4.71
N CYS A 114 -7.52 -1.11 -5.22
CA CYS A 114 -7.08 -1.04 -6.62
C CYS A 114 -6.11 -2.18 -6.95
N MET A 115 -5.17 -2.50 -6.05
CA MET A 115 -4.22 -3.60 -6.24
C MET A 115 -4.89 -4.97 -6.13
N SER A 116 -5.87 -5.14 -5.24
CA SER A 116 -6.68 -6.37 -5.16
C SER A 116 -7.48 -6.57 -6.45
N LYS A 117 -8.19 -5.53 -6.91
CA LYS A 117 -8.95 -5.54 -8.17
C LYS A 117 -8.04 -5.78 -9.38
N LEU A 118 -6.76 -5.38 -9.30
CA LEU A 118 -5.76 -5.64 -10.34
C LEU A 118 -5.29 -7.10 -10.33
N ARG A 119 -5.04 -7.69 -9.15
CA ARG A 119 -4.79 -9.14 -9.03
C ARG A 119 -5.95 -9.93 -9.62
N ASP A 120 -7.19 -9.65 -9.21
CA ASP A 120 -8.35 -10.42 -9.67
C ASP A 120 -8.56 -10.26 -11.19
N TYR A 121 -8.21 -9.09 -11.75
CA TYR A 121 -8.18 -8.87 -13.19
C TYR A 121 -7.12 -9.72 -13.89
N ASP A 122 -5.92 -9.80 -13.30
CA ASP A 122 -4.79 -10.57 -13.84
C ASP A 122 -5.07 -12.07 -13.79
N ASP A 123 -5.76 -12.57 -12.76
CA ASP A 123 -6.20 -13.96 -12.65
C ASP A 123 -7.15 -14.35 -13.79
N CYS A 124 -8.07 -13.44 -14.14
CA CYS A 124 -9.00 -13.63 -15.26
C CYS A 124 -8.36 -13.38 -16.62
N ARG A 125 -7.36 -12.50 -16.68
CA ARG A 125 -6.72 -12.02 -17.90
C ARG A 125 -5.21 -11.93 -17.67
N PRO A 126 -4.50 -13.07 -17.74
CA PRO A 126 -3.07 -13.09 -17.51
C PRO A 126 -2.34 -12.14 -18.45
N ILE A 127 -1.33 -11.45 -17.92
CA ILE A 127 -0.55 -10.54 -18.73
C ILE A 127 0.17 -11.30 -19.85
N SER A 128 0.18 -10.70 -21.03
CA SER A 128 0.79 -11.27 -22.23
C SER A 128 2.00 -10.46 -22.70
N ARG A 129 2.84 -11.09 -23.55
CA ARG A 129 3.98 -10.43 -24.21
C ARG A 129 3.61 -9.18 -25.03
N SER A 130 2.40 -9.10 -25.58
CA SER A 130 1.96 -7.92 -26.32
C SER A 130 1.63 -6.73 -25.42
N GLU A 131 1.47 -6.96 -24.12
CA GLU A 131 1.19 -5.93 -23.12
C GLU A 131 2.45 -5.45 -22.39
N TRP A 132 3.46 -6.30 -22.16
CA TRP A 132 4.59 -6.04 -21.27
C TRP A 132 5.95 -6.26 -21.96
N PHE A 133 6.88 -5.30 -21.83
CA PHE A 133 8.12 -5.20 -22.61
C PHE A 133 9.02 -6.45 -22.68
N HIS A 134 9.77 -6.56 -23.80
CA HIS A 134 11.10 -7.17 -23.99
C HIS A 134 11.43 -8.53 -23.35
N VAL A 135 10.46 -9.44 -23.26
CA VAL A 135 10.70 -10.77 -22.68
C VAL A 135 10.26 -11.86 -23.66
N THR A 136 11.08 -12.90 -23.81
CA THR A 136 10.93 -13.92 -24.86
C THR A 136 9.88 -14.99 -24.56
N ASN A 137 9.34 -15.06 -23.34
CA ASN A 137 8.30 -16.03 -22.94
C ASN A 137 7.28 -15.44 -21.94
N ASP A 138 6.01 -15.85 -22.03
CA ASP A 138 4.89 -15.36 -21.20
C ASP A 138 5.07 -15.66 -19.70
N ILE A 139 5.69 -16.79 -19.34
CA ILE A 139 6.00 -17.11 -17.93
C ILE A 139 6.92 -16.04 -17.32
N GLN A 140 7.90 -15.56 -18.09
CA GLN A 140 8.80 -14.51 -17.64
C GLN A 140 8.10 -13.14 -17.62
N VAL A 141 7.14 -12.90 -18.51
CA VAL A 141 6.31 -11.69 -18.51
C VAL A 141 5.44 -11.60 -17.25
N GLN A 142 4.74 -12.67 -16.88
CA GLN A 142 3.93 -12.71 -15.66
C GLN A 142 4.78 -12.48 -14.41
N ARG A 143 5.96 -13.11 -14.32
CA ARG A 143 6.90 -12.89 -13.22
C ARG A 143 7.43 -11.46 -13.17
N SER A 144 7.77 -10.88 -14.33
CA SER A 144 8.24 -9.49 -14.43
C SER A 144 7.14 -8.51 -13.99
N TRP A 145 5.91 -8.72 -14.45
CA TRP A 145 4.75 -7.92 -14.04
C TRP A 145 4.45 -8.04 -12.54
N LEU A 146 4.48 -9.26 -12.01
CA LEU A 146 4.32 -9.49 -10.58
C LEU A 146 5.41 -8.73 -9.80
N ARG A 147 6.67 -8.83 -10.23
CA ARG A 147 7.78 -8.12 -9.59
C ARG A 147 7.57 -6.61 -9.64
N PHE A 148 7.14 -6.08 -10.77
CA PHE A 148 6.83 -4.66 -10.93
C PHE A 148 5.72 -4.19 -9.97
N LYS A 149 4.63 -4.96 -9.84
CA LYS A 149 3.56 -4.67 -8.85
C LYS A 149 4.09 -4.73 -7.42
N LEU A 150 4.89 -5.74 -7.08
CA LEU A 150 5.49 -5.90 -5.77
C LEU A 150 6.44 -4.73 -5.44
N ASP A 151 7.35 -4.38 -6.33
CA ASP A 151 8.22 -3.23 -6.09
C ASP A 151 7.40 -1.93 -5.92
N SER A 152 6.25 -1.82 -6.61
CA SER A 152 5.34 -0.69 -6.47
C SER A 152 4.57 -0.68 -5.14
N ILE A 153 4.25 -1.84 -4.56
CA ILE A 153 3.47 -1.91 -3.31
C ILE A 153 4.33 -1.71 -2.06
N ARG A 154 5.63 -1.99 -2.13
CA ARG A 154 6.51 -2.00 -0.95
C ARG A 154 6.59 -0.66 -0.20
N PRO A 155 6.89 0.49 -0.85
CA PRO A 155 6.98 1.78 -0.13
C PRO A 155 5.66 2.12 0.57
N PHE A 156 4.57 1.74 -0.08
CA PHE A 156 3.22 1.92 0.40
C PHE A 156 2.88 1.04 1.63
N LEU A 157 3.27 -0.24 1.64
CA LEU A 157 3.08 -1.10 2.80
C LEU A 157 3.91 -0.65 4.01
N LEU A 158 5.10 -0.10 3.77
CA LEU A 158 5.92 0.50 4.82
C LEU A 158 5.21 1.70 5.43
N LEU A 159 4.62 2.58 4.61
CA LEU A 159 3.81 3.69 5.12
C LEU A 159 2.62 3.20 5.95
N LEU A 160 1.88 2.19 5.47
CA LEU A 160 0.73 1.64 6.18
C LEU A 160 1.12 1.08 7.56
N VAL A 161 2.18 0.27 7.62
CA VAL A 161 2.67 -0.29 8.88
C VAL A 161 3.12 0.81 9.83
N HIS A 162 3.78 1.86 9.31
CA HIS A 162 4.20 3.00 10.11
C HIS A 162 2.99 3.77 10.67
N ILE A 163 1.95 4.02 9.87
CA ILE A 163 0.70 4.63 10.34
C ILE A 163 0.06 3.78 11.43
N PHE A 164 -0.01 2.46 11.27
CA PHE A 164 -0.55 1.59 12.31
C PHE A 164 0.29 1.60 13.59
N GLY A 165 1.63 1.64 13.49
CA GLY A 165 2.51 1.80 14.64
C GLY A 165 2.25 3.08 15.44
N LEU A 166 1.89 4.17 14.75
CA LEU A 166 1.53 5.43 15.38
C LEU A 166 0.13 5.41 15.99
N MET A 167 -0.85 4.87 15.25
CA MET A 167 -2.25 4.85 15.69
C MET A 167 -2.49 3.85 16.82
N LEU A 168 -1.79 2.71 16.81
CA LEU A 168 -2.02 1.53 17.65
C LEU A 168 -0.76 1.14 18.44
N PRO A 169 -0.33 1.97 19.42
CA PRO A 169 0.96 1.81 20.10
C PRO A 169 1.03 0.55 20.97
N ASP A 170 -0.11 0.02 21.44
CA ASP A 170 -0.18 -1.20 22.25
C ASP A 170 0.32 -2.45 21.49
N HIS A 171 0.43 -2.37 20.16
CA HIS A 171 0.91 -3.45 19.29
C HIS A 171 2.24 -3.13 18.60
N TRP A 172 3.08 -2.27 19.19
CA TRP A 172 4.32 -1.79 18.57
C TRP A 172 5.27 -2.91 18.11
N GLU A 173 5.46 -3.98 18.91
CA GLU A 173 6.34 -5.10 18.55
C GLU A 173 5.90 -5.78 17.24
N PHE A 174 4.59 -5.91 17.05
CA PHE A 174 4.00 -6.50 15.85
C PHE A 174 4.25 -5.62 14.62
N TRP A 175 4.06 -4.29 14.75
CA TRP A 175 4.31 -3.35 13.66
C TRP A 175 5.80 -3.29 13.30
N GLU A 176 6.69 -3.30 14.28
CA GLU A 176 8.13 -3.35 14.05
C GLU A 176 8.57 -4.63 13.33
N GLU A 177 8.03 -5.78 13.72
CA GLU A 177 8.31 -7.05 13.04
C GLU A 177 7.86 -6.97 11.56
N LEU A 178 6.66 -6.45 11.31
CA LEU A 178 6.14 -6.28 9.95
C LEU A 178 6.99 -5.33 9.12
N GLU A 179 7.40 -4.20 9.69
CA GLU A 179 8.25 -3.23 9.01
C GLU A 179 9.62 -3.81 8.70
N GLY A 180 10.26 -4.45 9.68
CA GLY A 180 11.52 -5.15 9.50
C GLY A 180 11.43 -6.23 8.42
N SER A 181 10.32 -6.97 8.40
CA SER A 181 10.04 -7.98 7.39
C SER A 181 9.94 -7.41 5.98
N LEU A 182 9.31 -6.23 5.81
CA LEU A 182 9.20 -5.52 4.53
C LEU A 182 10.55 -4.93 4.09
N ARG A 183 11.47 -4.62 5.02
CA ARG A 183 12.80 -4.07 4.73
C ARG A 183 13.83 -5.12 4.27
N ARG A 184 13.58 -6.42 4.48
CA ARG A 184 14.46 -7.51 4.01
C ARG A 184 14.52 -7.61 2.48
N LYS A 185 15.58 -8.24 1.96
CA LYS A 185 15.80 -8.41 0.50
C LYS A 185 14.80 -9.39 -0.13
N ASP A 186 14.42 -10.41 0.63
CA ASP A 186 13.49 -11.50 0.31
C ASP A 186 12.02 -11.15 0.62
N TRP A 187 11.69 -9.89 0.91
CA TRP A 187 10.35 -9.49 1.37
C TRP A 187 9.20 -9.98 0.46
N HIS A 188 9.47 -10.06 -0.84
CA HIS A 188 8.55 -10.53 -1.88
C HIS A 188 8.17 -12.02 -1.74
N GLU A 189 9.00 -12.85 -1.10
CA GLU A 189 8.70 -14.27 -0.80
C GLU A 189 7.45 -14.44 0.05
N GLN A 190 7.11 -13.44 0.87
CA GLN A 190 5.90 -13.41 1.68
C GLN A 190 4.61 -13.35 0.84
N PHE A 191 4.74 -13.02 -0.44
CA PHE A 191 3.65 -12.86 -1.38
C PHE A 191 3.60 -13.97 -2.44
N HIS A 192 4.60 -14.86 -2.46
CA HIS A 192 4.77 -15.88 -3.50
C HIS A 192 3.84 -17.11 -3.38
N THR A 193 3.12 -17.29 -2.28
CA THR A 193 2.23 -18.45 -2.08
C THR A 193 0.86 -18.35 -2.72
N ARG A 194 0.45 -17.19 -3.27
CA ARG A 194 -0.71 -16.99 -4.17
C ARG A 194 -0.83 -15.50 -4.49
N PHE A 195 -0.39 -15.13 -5.68
CA PHE A 195 -0.70 -13.87 -6.36
C PHE A 195 -1.01 -14.15 -7.81
#